data_AF-M6V5E6-F1
#
_entry.id   AF-M6V5E6-F1
#
_cell.length_a   1.000
_cell.length_b   1.000
_cell.length_c   1.000
_cell.angle_alpha   90.00
_cell.angle_beta   90.00
_cell.angle_gamma   90.00
#
_symmetry.space_group_name_H-M   'P 1'
#
loop_
_entity.id
_entity.type
_entity.pdbx_description
1 polymer ?
#
loop_
_entity_poly.entity_id
_entity_poly.type
_entity_poly.pdbx_seq_one_letter_code
_entity_poly.pdbx_strand_id
1 'polypeptide(L)'
;MRKKRLKHTTFTVCRIFCGWRLINSYTELNRLRTGVLKYDFLTQRSFFNDDLIQTPNILEEIEIFFSKELDRMSLTRTAFHLAFLKVKIIQILIESKNSKKFEKHTHKSNYLSYQYRFDCECRILTDEFEYIGKYECITGLPDSFC
;
A
#
# COMPACT_ATOMS: atom_id res chain seq x y z
N MET A 1 9.93 -14.92 21.22
CA MET A 1 10.14 -14.93 19.74
C MET A 1 8.92 -14.41 18.96
N ARG A 2 7.71 -14.92 19.22
CA ARG A 2 6.46 -14.52 18.53
C ARG A 2 6.18 -13.01 18.52
N LYS A 3 6.31 -12.32 19.66
CA LYS A 3 6.16 -10.86 19.79
C LYS A 3 7.05 -10.06 18.82
N LYS A 4 8.34 -10.43 18.74
CA LYS A 4 9.30 -9.78 17.83
C LYS A 4 8.95 -10.04 16.37
N ARG A 5 8.50 -11.26 16.05
CA ARG A 5 8.06 -11.62 14.69
C ARG A 5 6.81 -10.87 14.28
N LEU A 6 5.75 -10.83 15.09
CA LEU A 6 4.54 -10.05 14.77
C LEU A 6 4.85 -8.56 14.55
N LYS A 7 5.68 -7.97 15.41
CA LYS A 7 6.16 -6.59 15.19
C LYS A 7 6.93 -6.41 13.88
N HIS A 8 7.74 -7.40 13.49
CA HIS A 8 8.44 -7.38 12.20
C HIS A 8 7.48 -7.57 11.02
N THR A 9 6.48 -8.45 11.17
CA THR A 9 5.43 -8.70 10.17
C THR A 9 4.64 -7.43 9.87
N THR A 10 4.19 -6.67 10.89
CA THR A 10 3.44 -5.42 10.66
C THR A 10 4.27 -4.40 9.87
N PHE A 11 5.56 -4.28 10.18
CA PHE A 11 6.46 -3.40 9.43
C PHE A 11 6.70 -3.90 8.00
N THR A 12 6.88 -5.20 7.81
CA THR A 12 7.13 -5.81 6.49
C THR A 12 5.91 -5.68 5.58
N VAL A 13 4.69 -5.85 6.11
CA VAL A 13 3.44 -5.60 5.37
C VAL A 13 3.43 -4.18 4.79
N CYS A 14 3.77 -3.17 5.60
CA CYS A 14 3.83 -1.78 5.12
C CYS A 14 4.89 -1.60 4.04
N ARG A 15 6.06 -2.25 4.19
CA ARG A 15 7.13 -2.18 3.18
C ARG A 15 6.80 -2.90 1.88
N ILE A 16 6.03 -4.00 1.92
CA ILE A 16 5.56 -4.69 0.71
C ILE A 16 4.62 -3.76 -0.05
N PHE A 17 3.67 -3.13 0.65
CA PHE A 17 2.77 -2.16 0.03
C PHE A 17 3.54 -0.99 -0.58
N CYS A 18 4.64 -0.56 0.02
CA CYS A 18 5.48 0.54 -0.47
C CYS A 18 6.62 0.11 -1.42
N GLY A 19 6.69 -1.17 -1.78
CA GLY A 19 7.82 -1.75 -2.50
C GLY A 19 7.58 -1.87 -4.00
N TRP A 20 8.55 -2.47 -4.70
CA TRP A 20 8.51 -2.75 -6.15
C TRP A 20 7.24 -3.49 -6.61
N ARG A 21 6.57 -4.22 -5.71
CA ARG A 21 5.31 -4.93 -6.01
C ARG A 21 4.13 -3.98 -6.30
N LEU A 22 4.21 -2.71 -5.93
CA LEU A 22 3.28 -1.66 -6.37
C LEU A 22 3.16 -1.57 -7.89
N ILE A 23 4.22 -1.93 -8.63
CA ILE A 23 4.26 -1.86 -10.09
C ILE A 23 3.10 -2.60 -10.74
N ASN A 24 2.70 -3.73 -10.16
CA ASN A 24 1.64 -4.57 -10.70
C ASN A 24 0.22 -4.09 -10.36
N SER A 25 0.08 -3.11 -9.46
CA SER A 25 -1.20 -2.56 -9.03
C SER A 25 -1.35 -1.07 -9.30
N TYR A 26 -0.43 -0.45 -10.04
CA TYR A 26 -0.48 1.00 -10.28
C TYR A 26 -1.76 1.44 -11.00
N THR A 27 -2.24 0.70 -11.99
CA THR A 27 -3.47 1.06 -12.70
C THR A 27 -4.68 1.07 -11.77
N GLU A 28 -4.74 0.13 -10.83
CA GLU A 28 -5.81 0.04 -9.83
C GLU A 28 -5.70 1.17 -8.80
N LEU A 29 -4.49 1.43 -8.29
CA LEU A 29 -4.23 2.47 -7.30
C LEU A 29 -4.38 3.89 -7.88
N ASN A 30 -4.03 4.10 -9.15
CA ASN A 30 -4.22 5.37 -9.85
C ASN A 30 -5.70 5.76 -9.92
N ARG A 31 -6.61 4.79 -10.03
CA ARG A 31 -8.07 5.05 -10.02
C ARG A 31 -8.58 5.53 -8.67
N LEU A 32 -7.93 5.12 -7.57
CA LEU A 32 -8.32 5.50 -6.22
C LEU A 32 -8.00 6.97 -5.90
N ARG A 33 -7.05 7.59 -6.61
CA ARG A 33 -6.59 8.99 -6.35
C ARG A 33 -6.20 9.17 -4.86
N THR A 34 -6.37 10.38 -4.32
CA THR A 34 -6.15 10.66 -2.90
C THR A 34 -7.28 10.08 -2.04
N GLY A 35 -6.93 9.37 -0.98
CA GLY A 35 -7.90 8.81 -0.03
C GLY A 35 -7.27 7.81 0.93
N VAL A 36 -8.10 6.96 1.53
CA VAL A 36 -7.67 5.96 2.50
C VAL A 36 -8.08 4.58 2.02
N LEU A 37 -7.09 3.76 1.68
CA LEU A 37 -7.27 2.33 1.42
C LEU A 37 -7.08 1.56 2.73
N LYS A 38 -8.02 0.66 3.05
CA LYS A 38 -7.92 -0.23 4.22
C LYS A 38 -8.14 -1.67 3.76
N TYR A 39 -7.27 -2.56 4.22
CA TYR A 39 -7.44 -4.00 4.11
C TYR A 39 -7.63 -4.59 5.49
N ASP A 40 -8.73 -5.30 5.69
CA ASP A 40 -9.03 -6.01 6.93
C ASP A 40 -8.60 -7.48 6.77
N PHE A 41 -7.57 -7.88 7.52
CA PHE A 41 -6.99 -9.23 7.45
C PHE A 41 -7.90 -10.32 8.02
N LEU A 42 -8.88 -9.96 8.85
CA LEU A 42 -9.78 -10.91 9.49
C LEU A 42 -10.95 -11.28 8.57
N THR A 43 -11.48 -10.27 7.89
CA THR A 43 -12.58 -10.43 6.93
C THR A 43 -12.10 -10.60 5.48
N GLN A 44 -10.81 -10.35 5.23
CA GLN A 44 -10.16 -10.35 3.91
C GLN A 44 -10.82 -9.37 2.93
N ARG A 45 -11.35 -8.26 3.42
CA ARG A 45 -12.06 -7.24 2.63
C ARG A 45 -11.25 -5.95 2.51
N SER A 46 -11.44 -5.30 1.37
CA SER A 46 -10.81 -4.03 1.03
C SER A 46 -11.84 -2.91 1.04
N PHE A 47 -11.46 -1.76 1.60
CA PHE A 47 -12.28 -0.57 1.69
C PHE A 47 -11.51 0.64 1.21
N PHE A 48 -12.15 1.52 0.47
CA PHE A 48 -11.59 2.80 0.08
C PHE A 48 -12.51 3.92 0.53
N ASN A 49 -12.01 4.82 1.37
CA ASN A 49 -12.81 5.84 2.07
C ASN A 49 -14.07 5.23 2.73
N ASP A 50 -13.88 4.08 3.37
CA ASP A 50 -14.90 3.27 4.05
C ASP A 50 -15.92 2.54 3.14
N ASP A 51 -15.89 2.76 1.82
CA ASP A 51 -16.68 2.00 0.86
C ASP A 51 -16.01 0.67 0.51
N LEU A 52 -16.78 -0.42 0.46
CA LEU A 52 -16.29 -1.74 0.05
C LEU A 52 -15.87 -1.70 -1.43
N ILE A 53 -14.65 -2.16 -1.72
CA ILE A 53 -14.13 -2.27 -3.09
C ILE A 53 -13.64 -3.68 -3.39
N GLN A 54 -13.45 -3.99 -4.67
CA GLN A 54 -12.69 -5.17 -5.06
C GLN A 54 -11.26 -5.05 -4.52
N THR A 55 -10.74 -6.15 -3.98
CA THR A 55 -9.38 -6.20 -3.44
C THR A 55 -8.35 -5.99 -4.57
N PRO A 56 -7.51 -4.93 -4.49
CA PRO A 56 -6.40 -4.74 -5.43
C PRO A 56 -5.37 -5.86 -5.33
N ASN A 57 -4.69 -6.19 -6.43
CA ASN A 57 -3.75 -7.34 -6.47
C ASN A 57 -2.66 -7.26 -5.39
N ILE A 58 -2.14 -6.06 -5.10
CA ILE A 58 -1.13 -5.85 -4.06
C ILE A 58 -1.63 -6.27 -2.67
N LEU A 59 -2.92 -6.11 -2.38
CA LEU A 59 -3.51 -6.52 -1.10
C LEU A 59 -3.68 -8.04 -1.04
N GLU A 60 -3.96 -8.72 -2.16
CA GLU A 60 -3.94 -10.19 -2.23
C GLU A 60 -2.54 -10.75 -1.97
N GLU A 61 -1.51 -10.15 -2.55
CA GLU A 61 -0.13 -10.56 -2.30
C GLU A 61 0.28 -10.39 -0.84
N ILE A 62 -0.15 -9.28 -0.23
CA ILE A 62 0.08 -8.99 1.18
C ILE A 62 -0.66 -10.00 2.06
N GLU A 63 -1.88 -10.41 1.69
CA GLU A 63 -2.64 -11.44 2.40
C GLU A 63 -1.95 -12.81 2.36
N ILE A 64 -1.42 -13.20 1.21
CA ILE A 64 -0.65 -14.44 1.06
C ILE A 64 0.61 -14.40 1.93
N PHE A 65 1.32 -13.26 1.94
CA PHE A 65 2.49 -13.07 2.82
C PHE A 65 2.09 -13.17 4.29
N PHE A 66 1.05 -12.46 4.70
CA PHE A 66 0.58 -12.42 6.07
C PHE A 66 0.17 -13.81 6.56
N SER A 67 -0.63 -14.53 5.78
CA SER A 67 -1.05 -15.91 6.07
C SER A 67 0.15 -16.85 6.30
N LYS A 68 1.15 -16.80 5.41
CA LYS A 68 2.37 -17.61 5.56
C LYS A 68 3.14 -17.29 6.84
N GLU A 69 3.17 -16.02 7.25
CA GLU A 69 3.80 -15.63 8.51
C GLU A 69 3.02 -16.13 9.72
N LEU A 70 1.68 -16.14 9.67
CA LEU A 70 0.85 -16.74 10.71
C LEU A 70 1.11 -18.24 10.84
N ASP A 71 1.16 -18.98 9.73
CA ASP A 71 1.42 -20.42 9.71
C ASP A 71 2.80 -20.74 10.34
N ARG A 72 3.83 -19.97 9.99
CA ARG A 72 5.20 -20.08 10.56
C ARG A 72 5.26 -19.80 12.06
N MET A 73 4.27 -19.11 12.59
CA MET A 73 4.13 -18.80 14.02
C MET A 73 3.06 -19.67 14.70
N SER A 74 2.44 -20.60 13.98
CA SER A 74 1.31 -21.41 14.42
C SER A 74 0.20 -20.55 15.05
N LEU A 75 -0.12 -19.44 14.38
CA LEU A 75 -1.16 -18.49 14.77
C LEU A 75 -2.40 -18.69 13.90
N THR A 76 -3.57 -18.61 14.52
CA THR A 76 -4.86 -18.55 13.82
C THR A 76 -5.36 -17.11 13.80
N ARG A 77 -6.14 -16.72 12.78
CA ARG A 77 -6.77 -15.39 12.73
C ARG A 77 -7.68 -15.11 13.93
N THR A 78 -8.25 -16.17 14.52
CA THR A 78 -9.09 -16.09 15.73
C THR A 78 -8.34 -15.60 16.97
N ALA A 79 -7.01 -15.60 16.96
CA ALA A 79 -6.20 -15.04 18.04
C ALA A 79 -6.13 -13.50 18.03
N PHE A 80 -6.76 -12.85 17.05
CA PHE A 80 -6.69 -11.41 16.84
C PHE A 80 -8.07 -10.76 17.02
N HIS A 81 -8.12 -9.71 17.83
CA HIS A 81 -9.31 -8.85 17.94
C HIS A 81 -9.42 -7.89 16.77
N LEU A 82 -8.27 -7.51 16.21
CA LEU A 82 -8.16 -6.61 15.08
C LEU A 82 -6.88 -6.89 14.33
N ALA A 83 -6.96 -6.91 13.00
CA ALA A 83 -5.79 -6.95 12.13
C ALA A 83 -6.13 -6.21 10.83
N PHE A 84 -5.45 -5.08 10.57
CA PHE A 84 -5.64 -4.34 9.32
C PHE A 84 -4.35 -3.71 8.81
N LEU A 85 -4.33 -3.45 7.50
CA LEU A 85 -3.43 -2.51 6.84
C LEU A 85 -4.25 -1.29 6.42
N LYS A 86 -3.80 -0.09 6.79
CA LYS A 86 -4.36 1.19 6.37
C LYS A 86 -3.29 1.94 5.60
N VAL A 87 -3.65 2.46 4.44
CA VAL A 87 -2.76 3.25 3.59
C VAL A 87 -3.46 4.55 3.25
N LYS A 88 -2.90 5.67 3.70
CA LYS A 88 -3.29 6.98 3.19
C LYS A 88 -2.55 7.22 1.89
N ILE A 89 -3.30 7.39 0.81
CA ILE A 89 -2.80 7.69 -0.53
C ILE A 89 -2.92 9.20 -0.74
N ILE A 90 -1.83 9.85 -1.09
CA ILE A 90 -1.78 11.27 -1.40
C ILE A 90 -1.20 11.40 -2.81
N GLN A 91 -2.05 11.82 -3.75
CA GLN A 91 -1.63 12.14 -5.11
C GLN A 91 -1.24 13.62 -5.18
N ILE A 92 -0.04 13.90 -5.69
CA ILE A 92 0.54 15.23 -5.85
C ILE A 92 0.78 15.45 -7.34
N LEU A 93 0.16 16.48 -7.90
CA LEU A 93 0.43 16.91 -9.27
C LEU A 93 1.77 17.65 -9.32
N ILE A 94 2.66 17.22 -10.20
CA ILE A 94 3.93 17.87 -10.46
C ILE A 94 3.89 18.42 -11.89
N GLU A 95 3.89 19.74 -12.00
CA GLU A 95 4.10 20.43 -13.27
C GLU A 95 5.59 20.42 -13.64
N SER A 96 5.94 19.70 -14.71
CA SER A 96 7.29 19.77 -15.26
C SER A 96 7.52 21.15 -15.90
N LYS A 97 8.24 22.04 -15.20
CA LYS A 97 8.72 23.31 -15.79
C LYS A 97 9.98 23.17 -16.66
N ASN A 98 10.59 21.98 -16.74
CA ASN A 98 11.88 21.79 -17.42
C ASN A 98 11.93 20.49 -18.25
N SER A 99 11.18 20.43 -19.35
CA SER A 99 11.56 19.58 -20.50
C SER A 99 12.62 20.30 -21.36
N LYS A 100 13.79 20.58 -20.78
CA LYS A 100 14.97 20.96 -21.57
C LYS A 100 15.93 19.78 -21.57
N LYS A 101 16.06 19.17 -22.75
CA LYS A 101 16.87 17.99 -23.12
C LYS A 101 16.11 16.68 -22.98
N PHE A 102 15.17 16.41 -23.88
CA PHE A 102 15.25 15.28 -24.81
C PHE A 102 14.28 15.57 -25.97
N GLU A 103 14.77 15.36 -27.18
CA GLU A 103 14.05 15.34 -28.46
C GLU A 103 13.58 16.67 -29.07
N LYS A 104 14.38 17.13 -30.04
CA LYS A 104 13.88 17.76 -31.26
C LYS A 104 12.96 16.74 -31.95
N HIS A 105 11.66 16.95 -31.84
CA HIS A 105 10.61 16.69 -32.83
C HIS A 105 9.29 16.49 -32.05
N THR A 106 8.23 17.11 -32.56
CA THR A 106 6.84 17.07 -32.08
C THR A 106 6.47 17.86 -30.80
N HIS A 107 5.34 18.55 -30.92
CA HIS A 107 4.63 19.48 -30.05
C HIS A 107 5.02 19.52 -28.55
N LYS A 108 5.24 20.74 -28.04
CA LYS A 108 5.26 21.08 -26.60
C LYS A 108 3.94 20.63 -25.94
N SER A 109 3.85 19.41 -25.45
CA SER A 109 2.89 19.06 -24.41
C SER A 109 3.53 19.35 -23.07
N ASN A 110 2.81 20.09 -22.20
CA ASN A 110 3.15 20.13 -20.80
C ASN A 110 2.97 18.69 -20.27
N TYR A 111 4.05 17.96 -20.06
CA TYR A 111 3.98 16.69 -19.36
C TYR A 111 3.54 16.99 -17.92
N LEU A 112 2.33 16.55 -17.59
CA LEU A 112 1.95 16.43 -16.21
C LEU A 112 2.71 15.20 -15.67
N SER A 113 2.87 15.13 -14.36
CA SER A 113 3.39 13.92 -13.75
C SER A 113 2.80 13.84 -12.37
N TYR A 114 2.47 12.63 -11.92
CA TYR A 114 1.90 12.42 -10.60
C TYR A 114 2.94 11.79 -9.71
N GLN A 115 3.14 12.38 -8.54
CA GLN A 115 3.86 11.75 -7.45
C GLN A 115 2.85 11.25 -6.43
N TYR A 116 3.06 10.04 -5.95
CA TYR A 116 2.24 9.45 -4.91
C TYR A 116 3.06 9.35 -3.64
N ARG A 117 2.45 9.78 -2.54
CA ARG A 117 2.90 9.49 -1.20
C ARG A 117 1.94 8.49 -0.56
N PHE A 118 2.49 7.44 0.02
CA PHE A 118 1.75 6.42 0.75
C PHE A 118 2.19 6.43 2.21
N ASP A 119 1.25 6.74 3.12
CA ASP A 119 1.46 6.59 4.55
C ASP A 119 0.79 5.28 5.00
N CYS A 120 1.60 4.23 5.20
CA CYS A 120 1.14 2.91 5.59
C CYS A 120 1.16 2.75 7.12
N GLU A 121 0.10 2.16 7.66
CA GLU A 121 -0.02 1.72 9.04
C GLU A 121 -0.63 0.30 9.06
N CYS A 122 0.12 -0.67 9.56
CA CYS A 122 -0.37 -2.02 9.82
C CYS A 122 -0.54 -2.20 11.33
N ARG A 123 -1.74 -2.61 11.76
CA ARG A 123 -2.10 -2.77 13.17
C ARG A 123 -2.65 -4.16 13.41
N ILE A 124 -2.13 -4.82 14.44
CA ILE A 124 -2.61 -6.11 14.94
C ILE A 124 -2.82 -5.99 16.44
N LEU A 125 -4.00 -6.37 16.92
CA LEU A 125 -4.36 -6.43 18.32
C LEU A 125 -4.63 -7.88 18.72
N THR A 126 -3.93 -8.34 19.75
CA THR A 126 -4.13 -9.65 20.38
C THR A 126 -4.61 -9.45 21.82
N ASP A 127 -4.89 -10.52 22.56
CA ASP A 127 -5.24 -10.44 23.99
C ASP A 127 -4.16 -9.78 24.85
N GLU A 128 -2.90 -9.93 24.45
CA GLU A 128 -1.74 -9.52 25.25
C GLU A 128 -1.19 -8.16 24.83
N PHE A 129 -1.12 -7.89 23.52
CA PHE A 129 -0.36 -6.77 22.98
C PHE A 129 -0.96 -6.20 21.72
N GLU A 130 -0.69 -4.92 21.53
CA GLU A 130 -0.88 -4.22 20.28
C GLU A 130 0.45 -4.08 19.52
N TYR A 131 0.39 -4.36 18.22
CA TYR A 131 1.51 -4.28 17.29
C TYR A 131 1.16 -3.27 16.20
N ILE A 132 1.98 -2.22 16.09
CA ILE A 132 1.80 -1.19 15.07
C ILE A 132 3.10 -1.08 14.26
N GLY A 133 2.99 -1.28 12.96
CA GLY A 133 4.02 -0.98 11.97
C GLY A 133 3.61 0.26 11.18
N LYS A 134 4.55 1.18 10.95
CA LYS A 134 4.35 2.36 10.10
C LYS A 134 5.46 2.46 9.08
N TYR A 135 5.13 2.87 7.87
CA TYR A 135 6.10 3.13 6.83
C TYR A 135 5.56 4.17 5.86
N GLU A 136 6.40 5.13 5.50
CA GLU A 136 6.07 6.14 4.49
C GLU A 136 6.94 5.88 3.26
N CYS A 137 6.34 6.02 2.08
CA CYS A 137 7.08 6.03 0.83
C CYS A 137 6.52 7.05 -0.14
N ILE A 138 7.41 7.54 -1.01
CA ILE A 138 7.08 8.45 -2.09
C ILE A 138 7.57 7.81 -3.39
N THR A 139 6.69 7.72 -4.39
CA THR A 139 7.01 7.18 -5.71
C THR A 139 6.52 8.13 -6.79
N GLY A 140 7.35 8.37 -7.80
CA GLY A 140 6.95 9.13 -8.99
C GLY A 140 6.38 8.19 -10.04
N LEU A 141 5.22 8.52 -10.60
CA LEU A 141 4.61 7.77 -11.70
C LEU A 141 4.71 8.56 -13.00
N PRO A 142 5.21 7.94 -14.08
CA PRO A 142 5.12 8.53 -15.42
C PRO A 142 3.66 8.61 -15.87
N ASP A 143 3.31 9.66 -16.61
CA ASP A 143 1.98 9.88 -17.22
C ASP A 143 1.51 8.72 -18.12
N SER A 144 2.43 7.86 -18.60
CA SER A 144 2.12 6.73 -19.49
C SER A 144 1.34 5.59 -18.82
N PHE A 145 1.10 5.66 -17.51
CA PHE A 145 0.30 4.68 -16.74
C PHE A 145 -1.08 5.22 -16.34
N CYS A 146 -1.49 6.36 -16.90
CA CYS A 146 -2.84 6.94 -16.80
C CYS A 146 -3.77 6.44 -17.91
#